data_AF-A0A4U6V8C6-F1
#
_entry.id   AF-A0A4U6V8C6-F1
#
_cell.length_a   1.000
_cell.length_b   1.000
_cell.length_c   1.000
_cell.angle_alpha   90.00
_cell.angle_beta   90.00
_cell.angle_gamma   90.00
#
_symmetry.space_group_name_H-M   'P 1'
#
loop_
_entity.id
_entity.type
_entity.pdbx_description
1 polymer ?
#
loop_
_entity_poly.entity_id
_entity_poly.type
_entity_poly.pdbx_seq_one_letter_code
_entity_poly.pdbx_strand_id
1 'polypeptide(L)'
;MPVQVGGSKVAEPRARVELSPTAVADKGRASSKKFRRRQKKATSSLSPMQRLFDTSKEVFAGSSPGFVPPPDAVARLSGLLNDLKPQDVGVDSNMTYFKHADSRGPPRVSYLHFYDCPKFSFGIFCLPKSAVIPLHNHPGMTVFSKILFGSMHLKSYDWAKSSPDSNDNALENSDGARLAKVNTDAVFDASAETVVLYPENGGNLHCFTALTPCAVLDVLGPPYDRDDGRDCSYYDESPFLSSCGGDEQYSWLKEVPTNFEMKGTQMPRKFSI
;
A
#
# COMPACT_ATOMS: atom_id res chain seq x y z
N MET A 1 -1.52 12.05 -57.51
CA MET A 1 -1.79 13.26 -58.32
C MET A 1 -2.98 13.97 -57.70
N PRO A 2 -2.95 15.30 -57.49
CA PRO A 2 -1.85 16.19 -57.10
C PRO A 2 -2.31 17.03 -55.86
N VAL A 3 -1.70 18.08 -55.30
CA VAL A 3 -0.82 19.13 -55.80
C VAL A 3 -0.02 19.71 -54.62
N GLN A 4 1.25 19.98 -54.92
CA GLN A 4 2.22 20.78 -54.19
C GLN A 4 2.24 22.18 -54.82
N VAL A 5 2.30 23.27 -54.03
CA VAL A 5 2.78 24.59 -54.48
C VAL A 5 3.37 25.29 -53.25
N GLY A 6 4.55 25.89 -53.26
CA GLY A 6 5.53 26.11 -54.31
C GLY A 6 6.77 26.74 -53.68
N GLY A 7 7.94 26.42 -54.25
CA GLY A 7 9.19 27.08 -53.90
C GLY A 7 9.48 28.29 -54.78
N SER A 8 10.53 29.03 -54.42
CA SER A 8 11.50 29.69 -55.32
C SER A 8 12.61 30.26 -54.44
N LYS A 9 13.82 29.66 -54.47
CA LYS A 9 15.00 29.96 -55.31
C LYS A 9 15.81 31.16 -54.79
N VAL A 10 17.01 30.96 -54.23
CA VAL A 10 18.36 30.71 -54.84
C VAL A 10 19.20 31.99 -54.74
N ALA A 11 20.37 31.91 -54.10
CA ALA A 11 21.67 32.31 -54.67
C ALA A 11 22.79 32.26 -53.59
N GLU A 12 23.72 31.33 -53.78
CA GLU A 12 25.12 31.40 -53.32
C GLU A 12 25.91 32.31 -54.29
N PRO A 13 27.14 32.84 -53.99
CA PRO A 13 28.28 32.00 -53.57
C PRO A 13 29.36 32.60 -52.64
N ARG A 14 30.11 31.66 -52.05
CA ARG A 14 31.54 31.62 -51.66
C ARG A 14 32.41 32.88 -51.77
N ALA A 15 33.18 33.15 -50.71
CA ALA A 15 34.64 33.25 -50.77
C ALA A 15 35.29 33.11 -49.38
N ARG A 16 36.41 32.37 -49.33
CA ARG A 16 37.25 32.06 -48.17
C ARG A 16 38.56 32.81 -48.33
N VAL A 17 39.01 33.57 -47.32
CA VAL A 17 40.43 33.98 -47.17
C VAL A 17 40.76 34.07 -45.67
N GLU A 18 41.67 33.21 -45.22
CA GLU A 18 42.42 33.34 -43.96
C GLU A 18 43.38 34.53 -44.05
N LEU A 19 43.69 35.20 -42.92
CA LEU A 19 44.99 35.79 -42.60
C LEU A 19 44.96 36.34 -41.15
N SER A 20 45.71 35.71 -40.25
CA SER A 20 46.24 36.30 -39.00
C SER A 20 47.65 36.89 -39.30
N PRO A 21 48.38 37.60 -38.39
CA PRO A 21 48.13 38.00 -36.99
C PRO A 21 48.47 39.50 -36.72
N THR A 22 48.27 40.00 -35.49
CA THR A 22 49.24 40.88 -34.77
C THR A 22 48.71 41.24 -33.37
N ALA A 23 49.63 41.20 -32.40
CA ALA A 23 49.40 41.54 -31.00
C ALA A 23 49.64 43.03 -30.75
N VAL A 24 48.82 43.66 -29.91
CA VAL A 24 49.23 44.79 -29.05
C VAL A 24 48.39 44.75 -27.77
N ALA A 25 49.06 44.86 -26.63
CA ALA A 25 48.48 44.89 -25.29
C ALA A 25 47.86 46.26 -24.95
N ASP A 26 46.77 46.30 -24.17
CA ASP A 26 46.65 47.27 -23.07
C ASP A 26 45.62 46.83 -22.00
N LYS A 27 45.90 47.23 -20.77
CA LYS A 27 45.21 46.95 -19.51
C LYS A 27 43.91 47.76 -19.38
N GLY A 28 42.86 47.18 -18.78
CA GLY A 28 41.71 47.99 -18.38
C GLY A 28 40.55 47.28 -17.70
N ARG A 29 40.63 47.23 -16.36
CA ARG A 29 39.52 47.43 -15.40
C ARG A 29 38.32 46.44 -15.38
N ALA A 30 38.18 45.81 -14.22
CA ALA A 30 37.06 44.98 -13.80
C ALA A 30 35.71 45.73 -13.82
N SER A 31 34.65 45.02 -14.23
CA SER A 31 33.29 45.27 -13.76
C SER A 31 32.54 43.94 -13.63
N SER A 32 32.29 43.56 -12.38
CA SER A 32 31.64 42.34 -11.93
C SER A 32 30.13 42.39 -12.18
N LYS A 33 29.65 41.73 -13.24
CA LYS A 33 28.23 41.44 -13.40
C LYS A 33 27.84 40.31 -12.44
N LYS A 34 27.38 40.69 -11.24
CA LYS A 34 26.66 39.81 -10.31
C LYS A 34 25.40 39.28 -11.00
N PHE A 35 25.46 38.06 -11.54
CA PHE A 35 24.26 37.24 -11.74
C PHE A 35 23.69 36.96 -10.34
N ARG A 36 22.63 37.69 -9.96
CA ARG A 36 21.77 37.28 -8.84
C ARG A 36 21.12 35.96 -9.25
N ARG A 37 21.76 34.85 -8.90
CA ARG A 37 21.11 33.54 -8.80
C ARG A 37 19.95 33.74 -7.83
N ARG A 38 18.74 33.88 -8.39
CA ARG A 38 17.50 33.80 -7.65
C ARG A 38 17.46 32.36 -7.12
N GLN A 39 17.96 32.13 -5.91
CA GLN A 39 17.75 30.88 -5.21
C GLN A 39 16.23 30.70 -5.17
N LYS A 40 15.71 29.77 -5.97
CA LYS A 40 14.41 29.17 -5.69
C LYS A 40 14.56 28.66 -4.27
N LYS A 41 13.87 29.32 -3.34
CA LYS A 41 13.70 28.85 -1.97
C LYS A 41 13.22 27.41 -2.11
N ALA A 42 14.06 26.44 -1.76
CA ALA A 42 13.64 25.06 -1.73
C ALA A 42 12.45 25.03 -0.77
N THR A 43 11.26 24.82 -1.30
CA THR A 43 10.16 24.29 -0.50
C THR A 43 10.74 23.02 0.11
N SER A 44 11.01 23.02 1.41
CA SER A 44 11.46 21.83 2.12
C SER A 44 10.47 20.73 1.78
N SER A 45 10.88 19.77 0.96
CA SER A 45 10.02 18.64 0.62
C SER A 45 9.63 17.98 1.93
N LEU A 46 8.32 17.87 2.18
CA LEU A 46 7.80 17.19 3.36
C LEU A 46 8.42 15.80 3.45
N SER A 47 8.70 15.35 4.68
CA SER A 47 9.20 13.98 4.88
C SER A 47 8.16 12.98 4.36
N PRO A 48 8.57 11.78 3.90
CA PRO A 48 7.62 10.76 3.45
C PRO A 48 6.57 10.42 4.51
N MET A 49 6.95 10.35 5.79
CA MET A 49 6.03 10.15 6.90
C MET A 49 5.02 11.28 7.08
N GLN A 50 5.44 12.53 6.89
CA GLN A 50 4.50 13.66 6.93
C GLN A 50 3.51 13.58 5.77
N ARG A 51 3.99 13.27 4.56
CA ARG A 51 3.11 13.11 3.38
C ARG A 51 2.11 11.97 3.56
N LEU A 52 2.54 10.84 4.14
CA LEU A 52 1.67 9.72 4.48
C LEU A 52 0.56 10.16 5.43
N PHE A 53 0.92 10.85 6.51
CA PHE A 53 -0.03 11.36 7.50
C PHE A 53 -1.04 12.35 6.88
N ASP A 54 -0.56 13.39 6.20
CA ASP A 54 -1.40 14.44 5.61
C ASP A 54 -2.37 13.84 4.57
N THR A 55 -1.86 12.95 3.70
CA THR A 55 -2.69 12.29 2.67
C THR A 55 -3.72 11.38 3.31
N SER A 56 -3.35 10.62 4.34
CA SER A 56 -4.29 9.74 5.06
C SER A 56 -5.39 10.55 5.75
N LYS A 57 -5.03 11.68 6.36
CA LYS A 57 -5.98 12.60 7.01
C LYS A 57 -7.00 13.15 6.01
N GLU A 58 -6.58 13.49 4.79
CA GLU A 58 -7.48 13.94 3.73
C GLU A 58 -8.38 12.81 3.20
N VAL A 59 -7.80 11.65 2.91
CA VAL A 59 -8.50 10.46 2.37
C VAL A 59 -9.59 9.98 3.34
N PHE A 60 -9.30 9.99 4.64
CA PHE A 60 -10.19 9.50 5.69
C PHE A 60 -10.93 10.62 6.44
N ALA A 61 -10.94 11.86 5.92
CA ALA A 61 -11.61 12.99 6.60
C ALA A 61 -13.09 12.70 6.90
N GLY A 62 -13.79 12.03 5.97
CA GLY A 62 -15.18 11.61 6.08
C GLY A 62 -15.39 10.22 6.68
N SER A 63 -14.33 9.56 7.17
CA SER A 63 -14.37 8.15 7.58
C SER A 63 -15.42 7.86 8.65
N SER A 64 -16.20 6.82 8.42
CA SER A 64 -17.22 6.24 9.29
C SER A 64 -17.39 4.77 8.90
N PRO A 65 -18.09 3.93 9.68
CA PRO A 65 -18.34 2.54 9.29
C PRO A 65 -18.99 2.46 7.91
N GLY A 66 -18.42 1.63 7.02
CA GLY A 66 -18.86 1.47 5.64
C GLY A 66 -18.34 2.55 4.67
N PHE A 67 -17.54 3.50 5.14
CA PHE A 67 -16.98 4.55 4.27
C PHE A 67 -15.98 3.97 3.26
N VAL A 68 -16.17 4.34 2.01
CA VAL A 68 -15.25 4.05 0.90
C VAL A 68 -14.71 5.38 0.36
N PRO A 69 -13.38 5.61 0.39
CA PRO A 69 -12.81 6.83 -0.16
C PRO A 69 -13.04 6.94 -1.68
N PRO A 70 -13.15 8.17 -2.22
CA PRO A 70 -13.24 8.39 -3.66
C PRO A 70 -12.07 7.75 -4.44
N PRO A 71 -12.27 7.26 -5.68
CA PRO A 71 -11.23 6.56 -6.44
C PRO A 71 -9.94 7.36 -6.65
N ASP A 72 -10.05 8.68 -6.84
CA ASP A 72 -8.88 9.56 -6.96
C ASP A 72 -8.11 9.66 -5.65
N ALA A 73 -8.80 9.64 -4.50
CA ALA A 73 -8.19 9.63 -3.18
C ALA A 73 -7.48 8.30 -2.89
N VAL A 74 -8.10 7.18 -3.28
CA VAL A 74 -7.49 5.84 -3.23
C VAL A 74 -6.21 5.83 -4.06
N ALA A 75 -6.27 6.26 -5.33
CA ALA A 75 -5.10 6.27 -6.21
C ALA A 75 -3.95 7.13 -5.66
N ARG A 76 -4.26 8.28 -5.05
CA ARG A 76 -3.24 9.14 -4.41
C ARG A 76 -2.53 8.44 -3.25
N LEU A 77 -3.28 7.82 -2.34
CA LEU A 77 -2.70 7.16 -1.18
C LEU A 77 -1.95 5.89 -1.58
N SER A 78 -2.50 5.06 -2.47
CA SER A 78 -1.82 3.88 -3.00
C SER A 78 -0.52 4.27 -3.71
N GLY A 79 -0.53 5.28 -4.57
CA GLY A 79 0.67 5.78 -5.25
C GLY A 79 1.75 6.24 -4.26
N LEU A 80 1.35 6.94 -3.19
CA LEU A 80 2.28 7.33 -2.13
C LEU A 80 2.87 6.11 -1.42
N LEU A 81 2.04 5.13 -1.05
CA LEU A 81 2.47 3.90 -0.37
C LEU A 81 3.41 3.07 -1.25
N ASN A 82 3.17 3.00 -2.54
CA ASN A 82 4.02 2.30 -3.51
C ASN A 82 5.45 2.87 -3.58
N ASP A 83 5.57 4.18 -3.41
CA ASP A 83 6.86 4.87 -3.46
C ASP A 83 7.68 4.71 -2.17
N LEU A 84 7.05 4.39 -1.04
CA LEU A 84 7.71 4.30 0.27
C LEU A 84 8.82 3.23 0.29
N LYS A 85 9.87 3.53 1.04
CA LYS A 85 10.95 2.61 1.37
C LYS A 85 10.93 2.27 2.86
N PRO A 86 11.45 1.10 3.28
CA PRO A 86 11.50 0.74 4.70
C PRO A 86 12.14 1.80 5.60
N GLN A 87 13.18 2.49 5.10
CA GLN A 87 13.91 3.51 5.84
C GLN A 87 13.07 4.77 6.10
N ASP A 88 12.12 5.08 5.21
CA ASP A 88 11.24 6.25 5.33
C ASP A 88 10.35 6.13 6.58
N VAL A 89 9.93 4.91 6.90
CA VAL A 89 9.12 4.56 8.07
C VAL A 89 9.97 4.06 9.25
N GLY A 90 11.30 4.10 9.13
CA GLY A 90 12.24 3.72 10.20
C GLY A 90 12.31 2.23 10.49
N VAL A 91 12.04 1.38 9.51
CA VAL A 91 12.12 -0.09 9.63
C VAL A 91 13.35 -0.61 8.88
N ASP A 92 14.04 -1.56 9.51
CA ASP A 92 15.20 -2.27 8.93
C ASP A 92 15.01 -3.78 9.08
N SER A 93 15.34 -4.56 8.04
CA SER A 93 15.16 -6.01 8.03
C SER A 93 15.98 -6.76 9.09
N ASN A 94 16.99 -6.12 9.69
CA ASN A 94 17.83 -6.70 10.74
C ASN A 94 17.25 -6.51 12.15
N MET A 95 16.15 -5.75 12.29
CA MET A 95 15.47 -5.57 13.57
C MET A 95 15.05 -6.92 14.18
N THR A 96 15.02 -6.99 15.51
CA THR A 96 14.68 -8.22 16.24
C THR A 96 13.25 -8.69 15.99
N TYR A 97 12.35 -7.80 15.57
CA TYR A 97 10.96 -8.12 15.22
C TYR A 97 10.84 -9.14 14.07
N PHE A 98 11.86 -9.26 13.22
CA PHE A 98 11.88 -10.15 12.06
C PHE A 98 12.60 -11.48 12.34
N LYS A 99 13.08 -11.68 13.57
CA LYS A 99 13.85 -12.86 13.97
C LYS A 99 12.98 -13.80 14.80
N HIS A 100 13.02 -15.08 14.48
CA HIS A 100 12.40 -16.10 15.30
C HIS A 100 13.31 -16.47 16.47
N ALA A 101 13.07 -15.88 17.63
CA ALA A 101 13.95 -16.03 18.79
C ALA A 101 13.80 -17.39 19.51
N ASP A 102 12.63 -18.01 19.48
CA ASP A 102 12.34 -19.28 20.14
C ASP A 102 11.88 -20.32 19.12
N SER A 103 12.76 -21.27 18.78
CA SER A 103 12.46 -22.32 17.79
C SER A 103 11.39 -23.33 18.23
N ARG A 104 10.90 -23.26 19.48
CA ARG A 104 9.93 -24.22 20.03
C ARG A 104 8.46 -23.84 19.84
N GLY A 105 8.17 -22.59 19.47
CA GLY A 105 6.81 -22.10 19.25
C GLY A 105 6.62 -21.52 17.84
N PRO A 106 5.38 -21.15 17.47
CA PRO A 106 5.16 -20.38 16.26
C PRO A 106 5.79 -18.97 16.40
N PRO A 107 6.35 -18.42 15.32
CA PRO A 107 6.89 -17.06 15.33
C PRO A 107 5.80 -16.04 15.62
N ARG A 108 6.11 -15.11 16.53
CA ARG A 108 5.19 -14.06 16.96
C ARG A 108 5.23 -12.87 16.01
N VAL A 109 4.07 -12.31 15.71
CA VAL A 109 3.94 -11.05 14.97
C VAL A 109 4.11 -9.88 15.94
N SER A 110 4.88 -8.87 15.52
CA SER A 110 4.97 -7.59 16.25
C SER A 110 4.24 -6.51 15.48
N TYR A 111 3.66 -5.53 16.19
CA TYR A 111 2.98 -4.39 15.59
C TYR A 111 3.66 -3.09 16.00
N LEU A 112 4.12 -2.32 15.02
CA LEU A 112 4.70 -1.00 15.21
C LEU A 112 3.61 0.05 14.99
N HIS A 113 3.09 0.62 16.08
CA HIS A 113 2.00 1.59 16.05
C HIS A 113 2.53 3.01 15.83
N PHE A 114 2.06 3.74 14.81
CA PHE A 114 2.49 5.12 14.57
C PHE A 114 1.45 6.14 15.03
N TYR A 115 0.19 5.93 14.65
CA TYR A 115 -0.87 6.90 14.90
C TYR A 115 -2.24 6.24 14.79
N ASP A 116 -3.15 6.70 15.62
CA ASP A 116 -4.59 6.43 15.54
C ASP A 116 -5.37 7.69 15.87
N CYS A 117 -6.57 7.75 15.32
CA CYS A 117 -7.67 8.61 15.73
C CYS A 117 -8.98 7.91 15.32
N PRO A 118 -10.15 8.45 15.69
CA PRO A 118 -11.43 7.83 15.32
C PRO A 118 -11.67 7.67 13.80
N LYS A 119 -10.91 8.38 12.95
CA LYS A 119 -11.08 8.35 11.49
C LYS A 119 -10.16 7.36 10.79
N PHE A 120 -8.92 7.21 11.26
CA PHE A 120 -7.94 6.33 10.66
C PHE A 120 -6.81 5.99 11.63
N SER A 121 -6.12 4.90 11.35
CA SER A 121 -4.91 4.46 12.03
C SER A 121 -3.91 3.94 11.00
N PHE A 122 -2.63 3.96 11.33
CA PHE A 122 -1.62 3.25 10.55
C PHE A 122 -0.48 2.71 11.41
N GLY A 123 -0.01 1.54 10.98
CA GLY A 123 1.01 0.76 11.68
C GLY A 123 1.66 -0.27 10.78
N ILE A 124 2.73 -0.88 11.27
CA ILE A 124 3.46 -1.91 10.53
C ILE A 124 3.40 -3.23 11.28
N PHE A 125 2.94 -4.28 10.59
CA PHE A 125 3.12 -5.65 11.03
C PHE A 125 4.51 -6.13 10.65
N CYS A 126 5.24 -6.63 11.64
CA CYS A 126 6.54 -7.26 11.46
C CYS A 126 6.38 -8.77 11.65
N LEU A 127 6.60 -9.51 10.58
CA LEU A 127 6.42 -10.95 10.54
C LEU A 127 7.78 -11.63 10.34
N PRO A 128 8.27 -12.42 11.30
CA PRO A 128 9.33 -13.38 11.03
C PRO A 128 8.87 -14.41 9.98
N LYS A 129 9.83 -15.11 9.36
CA LYS A 129 9.52 -16.23 8.46
C LYS A 129 8.59 -17.24 9.15
N SER A 130 7.57 -17.71 8.43
CA SER A 130 6.52 -18.62 8.88
C SER A 130 5.52 -18.03 9.89
N ALA A 131 5.59 -16.74 10.21
CA ALA A 131 4.56 -16.09 11.03
C ALA A 131 3.27 -15.94 10.25
N VAL A 132 2.16 -16.07 10.97
CA VAL A 132 0.82 -16.04 10.42
C VAL A 132 0.02 -14.95 11.13
N ILE A 133 -0.65 -14.10 10.37
CA ILE A 133 -1.83 -13.37 10.86
C ILE A 133 -3.03 -14.22 10.42
N PRO A 134 -3.76 -14.85 11.36
CA PRO A 134 -4.86 -15.77 11.01
C PRO A 134 -5.95 -15.06 10.22
N LEU A 135 -6.83 -15.83 9.59
CA LEU A 135 -7.93 -15.30 8.80
C LEU A 135 -8.84 -14.44 9.69
N HIS A 136 -9.01 -13.18 9.32
CA HIS A 136 -9.79 -12.20 10.06
C HIS A 136 -10.50 -11.23 9.12
N ASN A 137 -11.53 -10.53 9.62
CA ASN A 137 -12.30 -9.54 8.87
C ASN A 137 -11.93 -8.10 9.25
N HIS A 138 -12.39 -7.13 8.44
CA HIS A 138 -12.23 -5.70 8.71
C HIS A 138 -13.61 -5.00 8.61
N PRO A 139 -14.49 -5.14 9.61
CA PRO A 139 -15.90 -4.79 9.51
C PRO A 139 -16.12 -3.28 9.31
N GLY A 140 -16.66 -2.92 8.14
CA GLY A 140 -16.96 -1.53 7.81
C GLY A 140 -15.72 -0.67 7.52
N MET A 141 -14.57 -1.27 7.26
CA MET A 141 -13.30 -0.57 7.08
C MET A 141 -12.84 -0.59 5.62
N THR A 142 -12.12 0.46 5.22
CA THR A 142 -11.24 0.43 4.05
C THR A 142 -9.80 0.36 4.53
N VAL A 143 -9.00 -0.57 3.98
CA VAL A 143 -7.60 -0.77 4.38
C VAL A 143 -6.69 -0.77 3.16
N PHE A 144 -5.62 0.02 3.24
CA PHE A 144 -4.52 0.04 2.29
C PHE A 144 -3.37 -0.74 2.90
N SER A 145 -2.89 -1.77 2.20
CA SER A 145 -1.83 -2.65 2.68
C SER A 145 -0.66 -2.69 1.69
N LYS A 146 0.54 -2.41 2.17
CA LYS A 146 1.77 -2.38 1.36
C LYS A 146 2.88 -3.19 2.02
N ILE A 147 3.38 -4.20 1.30
CA ILE A 147 4.60 -4.92 1.65
C ILE A 147 5.80 -4.01 1.38
N LEU A 148 6.54 -3.69 2.43
CA LEU A 148 7.73 -2.82 2.36
C LEU A 148 9.00 -3.60 2.00
N PHE A 149 9.10 -4.85 2.47
CA PHE A 149 10.14 -5.81 2.08
C PHE A 149 9.69 -7.24 2.41
N GLY A 150 10.39 -8.22 1.86
CA GLY A 150 10.11 -9.64 2.05
C GLY A 150 8.95 -10.10 1.17
N SER A 151 8.41 -11.26 1.51
CA SER A 151 7.36 -11.93 0.75
C SER A 151 6.43 -12.73 1.66
N MET A 152 5.18 -12.81 1.26
CA MET A 152 4.13 -13.53 1.97
C MET A 152 3.11 -14.12 1.02
N HIS A 153 2.44 -15.16 1.49
CA HIS A 153 1.23 -15.67 0.89
C HIS A 153 0.03 -14.91 1.48
N LEU A 154 -0.75 -14.29 0.60
CA LEU A 154 -1.99 -13.60 0.91
C LEU A 154 -3.15 -14.44 0.37
N LYS A 155 -4.00 -14.90 1.29
CA LYS A 155 -5.28 -15.51 0.94
C LYS A 155 -6.41 -14.64 1.46
N SER A 156 -7.32 -14.22 0.58
CA SER A 156 -8.40 -13.30 0.91
C SER A 156 -9.73 -13.70 0.29
N TYR A 157 -10.81 -13.22 0.91
CA TYR A 157 -12.19 -13.54 0.56
C TYR A 157 -13.09 -12.33 0.74
N ASP A 158 -14.19 -12.35 0.01
CA ASP A 158 -15.36 -11.53 0.31
C ASP A 158 -16.56 -12.45 0.55
N TRP A 159 -17.49 -12.00 1.40
CA TRP A 159 -18.72 -12.75 1.64
C TRP A 159 -19.49 -12.97 0.34
N ALA A 160 -19.91 -14.21 0.08
CA ALA A 160 -20.68 -14.52 -1.11
C ALA A 160 -22.04 -13.80 -1.07
N LYS A 161 -22.46 -13.26 -2.22
CA LYS A 161 -23.77 -12.59 -2.37
C LYS A 161 -24.86 -13.55 -2.85
N SER A 162 -24.47 -14.70 -3.41
CA SER A 162 -25.35 -15.75 -3.91
C SER A 162 -24.63 -17.10 -3.87
N SER A 163 -25.39 -18.20 -3.77
CA SER A 163 -24.85 -19.56 -3.84
C SER A 163 -24.55 -19.95 -5.30
N PRO A 164 -23.44 -20.66 -5.59
CA PRO A 164 -23.12 -21.13 -6.94
C PRO A 164 -23.96 -22.34 -7.40
N ASP A 165 -24.47 -23.15 -6.47
CA ASP A 165 -25.03 -24.48 -6.76
C ASP A 165 -26.59 -24.54 -6.70
N SER A 166 -27.28 -23.45 -6.34
CA SER A 166 -28.74 -23.51 -6.11
C SER A 166 -29.50 -22.20 -6.30
N ASN A 167 -30.78 -22.32 -6.70
CA ASN A 167 -31.81 -21.28 -6.49
C ASN A 167 -32.11 -21.02 -5.00
N ASP A 168 -31.50 -21.82 -4.11
CA ASP A 168 -31.54 -21.63 -2.67
C ASP A 168 -30.45 -20.64 -2.25
N ASN A 169 -30.83 -19.58 -1.55
CA ASN A 169 -29.94 -18.47 -1.15
C ASN A 169 -29.26 -18.75 0.20
N ALA A 170 -29.12 -20.01 0.59
CA ALA A 170 -28.49 -20.40 1.85
C ALA A 170 -26.99 -20.11 1.80
N LEU A 171 -26.61 -18.93 2.27
CA LEU A 171 -25.22 -18.48 2.41
C LEU A 171 -24.59 -18.94 3.73
N GLU A 172 -25.34 -19.68 4.56
CA GLU A 172 -24.88 -20.23 5.83
C GLU A 172 -25.24 -21.72 5.88
N ASN A 173 -24.33 -22.54 6.41
CA ASN A 173 -24.55 -23.97 6.60
C ASN A 173 -25.08 -24.26 8.02
N SER A 174 -25.45 -25.52 8.27
CA SER A 174 -25.99 -25.96 9.57
C SER A 174 -25.03 -25.78 10.74
N ASP A 175 -23.73 -25.66 10.48
CA ASP A 175 -22.70 -25.49 11.49
C ASP A 175 -22.42 -24.01 11.82
N GLY A 176 -23.18 -23.09 11.21
CA GLY A 176 -23.02 -21.64 11.36
C GLY A 176 -21.85 -21.07 10.56
N ALA A 177 -21.28 -21.82 9.62
CA ALA A 177 -20.26 -21.29 8.72
C ALA A 177 -20.91 -20.55 7.55
N ARG A 178 -20.33 -19.41 7.16
CA ARG A 178 -20.83 -18.56 6.09
C ARG A 178 -20.00 -18.73 4.82
N LEU A 179 -20.67 -18.72 3.68
CA LEU A 179 -20.05 -18.88 2.37
C LEU A 179 -19.27 -17.61 1.99
N ALA A 180 -18.03 -17.80 1.57
CA ALA A 180 -17.16 -16.73 1.08
C ALA A 180 -16.55 -17.12 -0.26
N LYS A 181 -16.37 -16.13 -1.13
CA LYS A 181 -15.73 -16.26 -2.43
C LYS A 181 -14.26 -15.88 -2.30
N VAL A 182 -13.36 -16.71 -2.82
CA VAL A 182 -11.93 -16.40 -2.87
C VAL A 182 -11.71 -15.17 -3.76
N ASN A 183 -11.05 -14.15 -3.21
CA ASN A 183 -10.66 -12.93 -3.92
C ASN A 183 -9.19 -12.98 -4.34
N THR A 184 -8.32 -13.55 -3.51
CA THR A 184 -6.89 -13.70 -3.81
C THR A 184 -6.35 -14.93 -3.13
N ASP A 185 -5.50 -15.68 -3.81
CA ASP A 185 -4.75 -16.81 -3.25
C ASP A 185 -3.39 -16.87 -3.95
N ALA A 186 -2.46 -16.00 -3.51
CA ALA A 186 -1.21 -15.78 -4.23
C ALA A 186 -0.08 -15.27 -3.33
N VAL A 187 1.14 -15.35 -3.86
CA VAL A 187 2.35 -14.82 -3.22
C VAL A 187 2.60 -13.39 -3.69
N PHE A 188 2.81 -12.49 -2.72
CA PHE A 188 3.15 -11.10 -2.94
C PHE A 188 4.50 -10.79 -2.30
N ASP A 189 5.24 -9.85 -2.90
CA ASP A 189 6.48 -9.31 -2.37
C ASP A 189 6.48 -7.77 -2.42
N ALA A 190 7.62 -7.17 -2.07
CA ALA A 190 7.77 -5.72 -2.02
C ALA A 190 7.54 -5.00 -3.37
N SER A 191 7.67 -5.70 -4.50
CA SER A 191 7.43 -5.14 -5.84
C SER A 191 5.95 -5.02 -6.18
N ALA A 192 5.08 -5.72 -5.47
CA ALA A 192 3.64 -5.65 -5.70
C ALA A 192 3.08 -4.26 -5.37
N GLU A 193 2.07 -3.86 -6.12
CA GLU A 193 1.29 -2.65 -5.86
C GLU A 193 0.55 -2.75 -4.50
N THR A 194 0.23 -1.59 -3.92
CA THR A 194 -0.57 -1.50 -2.70
C THR A 194 -1.92 -2.18 -2.91
N VAL A 195 -2.25 -3.13 -2.05
CA VAL A 195 -3.56 -3.81 -2.04
C VAL A 195 -4.54 -2.93 -1.26
N VAL A 196 -5.76 -2.82 -1.76
CA VAL A 196 -6.84 -2.08 -1.09
C VAL A 196 -8.03 -2.99 -0.94
N LEU A 197 -8.47 -3.18 0.31
CA LEU A 197 -9.73 -3.84 0.63
C LEU A 197 -10.75 -2.83 1.10
N TYR A 198 -12.02 -3.17 0.89
CA TYR A 198 -13.19 -2.35 1.20
C TYR A 198 -14.14 -3.14 2.12
N PRO A 199 -15.20 -2.50 2.66
CA PRO A 199 -16.14 -3.16 3.56
C PRO A 199 -16.81 -4.42 2.99
N GLU A 200 -17.04 -4.48 1.68
CA GLU A 200 -17.77 -5.57 1.01
C GLU A 200 -17.07 -6.12 -0.25
N ASN A 201 -15.81 -5.74 -0.50
CA ASN A 201 -15.08 -6.16 -1.69
C ASN A 201 -13.56 -6.02 -1.52
N GLY A 202 -12.79 -6.69 -2.36
CA GLY A 202 -11.33 -6.57 -2.42
C GLY A 202 -10.62 -7.43 -1.37
N GLY A 203 -11.30 -8.43 -0.82
CA GLY A 203 -10.73 -9.34 0.16
C GLY A 203 -10.84 -8.80 1.59
N ASN A 204 -12.04 -8.41 2.02
CA ASN A 204 -12.27 -7.91 3.39
C ASN A 204 -11.83 -8.91 4.46
N LEU A 205 -11.96 -10.20 4.17
CA LEU A 205 -11.40 -11.25 5.00
C LEU A 205 -10.05 -11.68 4.42
N HIS A 206 -9.01 -11.73 5.24
CA HIS A 206 -7.72 -12.24 4.75
C HIS A 206 -6.86 -12.85 5.85
N CYS A 207 -5.91 -13.68 5.42
CA CYS A 207 -4.80 -14.14 6.24
C CYS A 207 -3.47 -13.85 5.54
N PHE A 208 -2.43 -13.66 6.34
CA PHE A 208 -1.06 -13.51 5.85
C PHE A 208 -0.21 -14.66 6.38
N THR A 209 0.59 -15.27 5.52
CA THR A 209 1.63 -16.23 5.91
C THR A 209 2.98 -15.79 5.35
N ALA A 210 3.89 -15.39 6.23
CA ALA A 210 5.20 -14.91 5.85
C ALA A 210 6.09 -16.03 5.27
N LEU A 211 6.53 -15.89 4.02
CA LEU A 211 7.45 -16.84 3.37
C LEU A 211 8.92 -16.49 3.65
N THR A 212 9.18 -15.20 3.78
CA THR A 212 10.42 -14.61 4.27
C THR A 212 10.08 -13.61 5.38
N PRO A 213 11.05 -13.15 6.20
CA PRO A 213 10.75 -12.07 7.12
C PRO A 213 10.29 -10.83 6.33
N CYS A 214 9.14 -10.29 6.68
CA CYS A 214 8.49 -9.23 5.92
C CYS A 214 7.86 -8.18 6.83
N ALA A 215 7.76 -6.96 6.30
CA ALA A 215 7.09 -5.84 6.94
C ALA A 215 5.93 -5.38 6.06
N VAL A 216 4.74 -5.28 6.65
CA VAL A 216 3.52 -4.81 5.97
C VAL A 216 3.02 -3.56 6.66
N LEU A 217 2.94 -2.47 5.90
CA LEU A 217 2.34 -1.22 6.34
C LEU A 217 0.86 -1.22 6.00
N ASP A 218 0.04 -1.06 7.03
CA ASP A 218 -1.41 -0.89 6.88
C ASP A 218 -1.81 0.54 7.27
N VAL A 219 -2.64 1.14 6.43
CA VAL A 219 -3.41 2.36 6.72
C VAL A 219 -4.88 2.00 6.62
N LEU A 220 -5.61 2.15 7.72
CA LEU A 220 -6.99 1.69 7.83
C LEU A 220 -7.91 2.79 8.36
N GLY A 221 -9.15 2.81 7.88
CA GLY A 221 -10.14 3.78 8.31
C GLY A 221 -11.59 3.29 8.12
N PRO A 222 -12.45 3.46 9.15
CA PRO A 222 -12.09 3.77 10.55
C PRO A 222 -11.31 2.62 11.19
N PRO A 223 -10.64 2.81 12.35
CA PRO A 223 -10.05 1.71 13.09
C PRO A 223 -11.09 0.78 13.72
N TYR A 224 -10.62 -0.41 14.09
CA TYR A 224 -11.37 -1.33 14.95
C TYR A 224 -11.84 -0.61 16.22
N ASP A 225 -13.05 -0.95 16.65
CA ASP A 225 -13.68 -0.39 17.83
C ASP A 225 -14.75 -1.36 18.32
N ARG A 226 -14.52 -1.97 19.48
CA ARG A 226 -15.44 -2.94 20.06
C ARG A 226 -16.77 -2.30 20.46
N ASP A 227 -16.75 -1.07 20.97
CA ASP A 227 -17.94 -0.40 21.48
C ASP A 227 -18.92 -0.06 20.35
N ASP A 228 -18.39 0.17 19.15
CA ASP A 228 -19.16 0.36 17.93
C ASP A 228 -19.40 -0.93 17.12
N GLY A 229 -19.09 -2.11 17.66
CA GLY A 229 -19.30 -3.40 17.00
C GLY A 229 -18.36 -3.68 15.81
N ARG A 230 -17.23 -2.98 15.73
CA ARG A 230 -16.15 -3.23 14.77
C ARG A 230 -14.99 -3.98 15.44
N ASP A 231 -15.29 -5.07 16.13
CA ASP A 231 -14.26 -5.95 16.68
C ASP A 231 -13.66 -6.82 15.54
N CYS A 232 -12.42 -7.27 15.72
CA CYS A 232 -11.77 -8.17 14.78
C CYS A 232 -12.22 -9.60 15.06
N SER A 233 -12.98 -10.20 14.14
CA SER A 233 -13.38 -11.61 14.22
C SER A 233 -12.42 -12.49 13.43
N TYR A 234 -12.21 -13.72 13.92
CA TYR A 234 -11.31 -14.70 13.32
C TYR A 234 -12.08 -15.91 12.81
N TYR A 235 -11.57 -16.54 11.75
CA TYR A 235 -12.31 -17.59 11.04
C TYR A 235 -11.45 -18.80 10.71
N ASP A 236 -12.03 -19.99 10.84
CA ASP A 236 -11.50 -21.21 10.25
C ASP A 236 -12.11 -21.42 8.86
N GLU A 237 -11.28 -21.88 7.92
CA GLU A 237 -11.68 -22.21 6.56
C GLU A 237 -11.98 -23.71 6.43
N SER A 238 -13.06 -24.05 5.74
CA SER A 238 -13.31 -25.39 5.22
C SER A 238 -13.73 -25.36 3.75
N PRO A 239 -13.37 -26.38 2.96
CA PRO A 239 -13.60 -26.37 1.52
C PRO A 239 -15.11 -26.38 1.19
N PHE A 240 -15.52 -25.57 0.22
CA PHE A 240 -16.82 -25.71 -0.44
C PHE A 240 -16.69 -26.74 -1.56
N LEU A 241 -17.38 -27.88 -1.43
CA LEU A 241 -17.43 -28.89 -2.48
C LEU A 241 -18.56 -28.54 -3.46
N SER A 242 -18.25 -27.74 -4.48
CA SER A 242 -19.21 -27.48 -5.56
C SER A 242 -19.39 -28.73 -6.42
N SER A 243 -20.65 -28.99 -6.77
CA SER A 243 -21.04 -30.01 -7.75
C SER A 243 -20.97 -29.49 -9.20
N CYS A 244 -20.81 -28.18 -9.39
CA CYS A 244 -20.81 -27.49 -10.67
C CYS A 244 -19.41 -26.91 -10.94
N GLY A 245 -18.69 -27.47 -11.92
CA GLY A 245 -17.29 -27.12 -12.24
C GLY A 245 -17.10 -25.72 -12.83
N GLY A 246 -17.39 -24.67 -12.07
CA GLY A 246 -17.04 -23.29 -12.39
C GLY A 246 -15.63 -22.93 -11.90
N ASP A 247 -15.03 -21.89 -12.51
CA ASP A 247 -13.71 -21.35 -12.14
C ASP A 247 -13.71 -20.59 -10.81
N GLU A 248 -14.89 -20.32 -10.24
CA GLU A 248 -15.02 -19.56 -9.00
C GLU A 248 -14.81 -20.45 -7.77
N GLN A 249 -13.75 -20.16 -7.01
CA GLN A 249 -13.43 -20.90 -5.79
C GLN A 249 -14.17 -20.30 -4.59
N TYR A 250 -14.90 -21.15 -3.87
CA TYR A 250 -15.64 -20.80 -2.65
C TYR A 250 -15.09 -21.59 -1.46
N SER A 251 -15.28 -21.03 -0.26
CA SER A 251 -14.98 -21.69 1.01
C SER A 251 -16.05 -21.35 2.05
N TRP A 252 -16.25 -22.25 3.01
CA TRP A 252 -17.04 -22.00 4.21
C TRP A 252 -16.13 -21.42 5.30
N LEU A 253 -16.49 -20.27 5.84
CA LEU A 253 -15.76 -19.62 6.92
C LEU A 253 -16.59 -19.64 8.21
N LYS A 254 -16.03 -20.20 9.26
CA LYS A 254 -16.68 -20.28 10.58
C LYS A 254 -15.94 -19.41 11.58
N GLU A 255 -16.67 -18.54 12.26
CA GLU A 255 -16.07 -17.71 13.32
C GLU A 255 -15.57 -18.59 14.47
N VAL A 256 -14.36 -18.33 14.94
CA VAL A 256 -13.68 -19.08 16.00
C VAL A 256 -13.02 -18.14 17.00
N PRO A 257 -12.94 -18.53 18.29
CA PRO A 257 -12.11 -17.80 19.24
C PRO A 257 -10.64 -17.89 18.82
N THR A 258 -9.91 -16.79 18.97
CA THR A 258 -8.47 -16.77 18.71
C THR A 258 -7.68 -16.54 19.99
N ASN A 259 -6.48 -17.12 20.06
CA ASN A 259 -5.44 -16.76 21.01
C ASN A 259 -4.31 -15.97 20.33
N PHE A 260 -4.55 -15.47 19.12
CA PHE A 260 -3.58 -14.67 18.40
C PHE A 260 -3.33 -13.35 19.12
N GLU A 261 -2.08 -13.16 19.54
CA GLU A 261 -1.64 -11.96 20.22
C GLU A 261 -0.46 -11.34 19.47
N MET A 262 -0.49 -10.02 19.37
CA MET A 262 0.58 -9.25 18.77
C MET A 262 1.31 -8.44 19.83
N LYS A 263 2.63 -8.36 19.69
CA LYS A 263 3.42 -7.47 20.54
C LYS A 263 3.40 -6.05 19.95
N GLY A 264 2.58 -5.18 20.53
CA GLY A 264 2.53 -3.76 20.17
C GLY A 264 3.76 -2.98 20.66
N THR A 265 4.30 -2.10 19.81
CA THR A 265 5.35 -1.13 20.14
C THR A 265 4.96 0.23 19.59
N GLN A 266 4.84 1.24 20.46
CA GLN A 266 4.60 2.61 20.04
C GLN A 266 5.85 3.18 19.38
N MET A 267 5.74 3.61 18.12
CA MET A 267 6.81 4.26 17.40
C MET A 267 6.84 5.76 17.70
N PRO A 268 8.05 6.38 17.69
CA PRO A 268 8.18 7.81 17.85
C PRO A 268 7.51 8.54 16.68
N ARG A 269 6.68 9.54 16.98
CA ARG A 269 6.03 10.36 15.96
C ARG A 269 7.07 11.25 15.26
N LYS A 270 7.27 11.01 13.96
CA LYS A 270 8.17 11.78 13.08
C LYS A 270 7.40 12.64 12.06
N PHE A 271 6.21 13.08 12.45
CA PHE A 271 5.28 13.92 11.69
C PHE A 271 4.47 14.79 12.65
N SER A 272 3.95 15.89 12.15
CA SER A 272 3.10 16.86 12.85
C SER A 272 1.63 16.58 12.54
N ILE A 273 0.76 16.77 13.54
CA ILE A 273 -0.68 16.46 13.49
C ILE A 273 -1.51 17.69 13.13
#